data_AF-F5LLB7-F1
#
_entry.id   AF-F5LLB7-F1
#
_cell.length_a   1.000
_cell.length_b   1.000
_cell.length_c   1.000
_cell.angle_alpha   90.00
_cell.angle_beta   90.00
_cell.angle_gamma   90.00
#
_symmetry.space_group_name_H-M   'P 1'
#
loop_
_entity.id
_entity.type
_entity.pdbx_description
1 polymer ?
#
loop_
_entity_poly.entity_id
_entity_poly.type
_entity_poly.pdbx_seq_one_letter_code
_entity_poly.pdbx_strand_id
1 'polypeptide(L)'
;MRPKPERQKKGTIAMKNKLRRAAMIGLLISVLPAAAGCEAVHTFWGKETAGPSANQAEPNGNAQPSPSGAAGQTPAPDRSAAVSSNENTEGPVKAKPVVTPENTYRVNNPTLMGVTLGTPKDEVLNLFGKAKNMFVMDEDPQSVTVYEYGSFSVGFNVFDRLEFVQIQSADIDPGLGGLRLGQTADDAADVLGKPNNRTDYVLAYKAQNTVLKLDLDPDNQTIQSIKLFPAS
;
A
#
# COMPACT_ATOMS: atom_id res chain seq x y z
N MET A 1 -31.83 -39.91 -41.31
CA MET A 1 -30.78 -40.38 -40.38
C MET A 1 -31.01 -39.74 -39.03
N ARG A 2 -31.30 -40.53 -37.98
CA ARG A 2 -31.50 -40.04 -36.60
C ARG A 2 -30.20 -40.25 -35.81
N PRO A 3 -29.69 -39.26 -35.06
CA PRO A 3 -28.54 -39.45 -34.20
C PRO A 3 -28.88 -40.27 -32.95
N LYS A 4 -27.98 -41.19 -32.60
CA LYS A 4 -28.01 -42.04 -31.40
C LYS A 4 -27.65 -41.19 -30.16
N PRO A 5 -28.31 -41.34 -29.00
CA PRO A 5 -27.87 -40.68 -27.77
C PRO A 5 -26.70 -41.44 -27.13
N GLU A 6 -25.60 -40.74 -26.88
CA GLU A 6 -24.40 -41.24 -26.20
C GLU A 6 -24.54 -41.13 -24.67
N ARG A 7 -24.10 -42.19 -23.98
CA ARG A 7 -24.30 -42.45 -22.55
C ARG A 7 -23.54 -41.49 -21.65
N GLN A 8 -24.25 -40.89 -20.69
CA GLN A 8 -23.68 -40.26 -19.51
C GLN A 8 -22.94 -41.28 -18.62
N LYS A 9 -21.66 -41.02 -18.30
CA LYS A 9 -20.95 -41.69 -17.21
C LYS A 9 -21.10 -40.87 -15.92
N LYS A 10 -21.91 -41.38 -15.00
CA LYS A 10 -21.97 -40.93 -13.60
C LYS A 10 -20.68 -41.36 -12.89
N GLY A 11 -19.81 -40.41 -12.58
CA GLY A 11 -18.68 -40.61 -11.67
C GLY A 11 -19.11 -40.31 -10.24
N THR A 12 -19.39 -41.36 -9.47
CA THR A 12 -19.56 -41.28 -8.01
C THR A 12 -18.17 -41.22 -7.39
N ILE A 13 -17.76 -40.09 -6.82
CA ILE A 13 -16.59 -40.02 -5.93
C ILE A 13 -17.06 -39.78 -4.51
N ALA A 14 -16.73 -40.76 -3.66
CA ALA A 14 -17.12 -40.89 -2.28
C ALA A 14 -16.44 -39.85 -1.36
N MET A 15 -17.24 -39.26 -0.47
CA MET A 15 -16.79 -38.56 0.73
C MET A 15 -15.99 -39.48 1.66
N LYS A 16 -14.87 -38.99 2.20
CA LYS A 16 -14.31 -39.47 3.47
C LYS A 16 -13.90 -38.29 4.35
N ASN A 17 -14.75 -38.06 5.35
CA ASN A 17 -14.54 -37.20 6.50
C ASN A 17 -13.26 -37.55 7.26
N LYS A 18 -12.50 -36.53 7.68
CA LYS A 18 -11.73 -36.59 8.92
C LYS A 18 -11.93 -35.29 9.72
N LEU A 19 -13.02 -35.33 10.49
CA LEU A 19 -13.26 -34.48 11.64
C LEU A 19 -12.22 -34.83 12.71
N ARG A 20 -11.38 -33.87 13.11
CA ARG A 20 -10.63 -33.96 14.37
C ARG A 20 -11.15 -32.89 15.32
N ARG A 21 -11.88 -33.37 16.34
CA ARG A 21 -12.26 -32.64 17.55
C ARG A 21 -11.08 -32.68 18.53
N ALA A 22 -10.76 -31.55 19.15
CA ALA A 22 -10.21 -31.45 20.51
C ALA A 22 -10.35 -29.97 20.97
N ALA A 23 -11.29 -29.69 21.87
CA ALA A 23 -11.06 -29.29 23.28
C ALA A 23 -10.78 -27.76 23.40
N MET A 24 -11.73 -26.87 23.73
CA MET A 24 -12.34 -26.61 25.05
C MET A 24 -11.33 -26.69 26.21
N ILE A 25 -11.04 -25.53 26.82
CA ILE A 25 -10.48 -25.19 28.16
C ILE A 25 -9.72 -23.86 27.94
N GLY A 26 -9.95 -22.74 28.61
CA GLY A 26 -10.79 -22.43 29.75
C GLY A 26 -10.81 -20.90 29.95
N LEU A 27 -11.92 -20.48 30.53
CA LEU A 27 -12.26 -19.15 31.03
C LEU A 27 -11.25 -18.69 32.11
N LEU A 28 -10.73 -17.47 31.99
CA LEU A 28 -10.32 -16.68 33.17
C LEU A 28 -10.59 -15.19 32.88
N ILE A 29 -11.72 -14.74 33.39
CA ILE A 29 -12.14 -13.36 33.49
C ILE A 29 -11.38 -12.76 34.68
N SER A 30 -10.55 -11.75 34.44
CA SER A 30 -10.08 -10.83 35.49
C SER A 30 -10.76 -9.48 35.29
N VAL A 31 -11.83 -9.26 36.05
CA VAL A 31 -12.39 -7.93 36.32
C VAL A 31 -11.45 -7.23 37.30
N LEU A 32 -10.95 -6.04 36.94
CA LEU A 32 -10.36 -5.10 37.88
C LEU A 32 -11.06 -3.74 37.77
N PRO A 33 -11.33 -3.08 38.91
CA PRO A 33 -12.26 -1.98 39.03
C PRO A 33 -11.69 -0.62 38.61
N ALA A 34 -12.60 0.24 38.18
CA ALA A 34 -12.41 1.67 38.02
C ALA A 34 -11.94 2.33 39.32
N ALA A 35 -10.82 3.03 39.25
CA ALA A 35 -10.49 4.08 40.22
C ALA A 35 -10.88 5.42 39.60
N ALA A 36 -11.95 6.00 40.13
CA ALA A 36 -12.28 7.40 39.99
C ALA A 36 -11.17 8.23 40.66
N GLY A 37 -10.65 9.22 39.93
CA GLY A 37 -9.76 10.25 40.45
C GLY A 37 -10.19 11.58 39.88
N CYS A 38 -11.05 12.28 40.61
CA CYS A 38 -11.35 13.69 40.44
C CYS A 38 -10.15 14.50 40.93
N GLU A 39 -9.76 15.55 40.19
CA GLU A 39 -9.28 16.85 40.72
C GLU A 39 -9.12 17.77 39.50
N ALA A 40 -10.06 18.67 39.24
CA ALA A 40 -10.26 19.97 39.90
C ALA A 40 -9.38 21.08 39.30
N VAL A 41 -10.07 21.96 38.56
CA VAL A 41 -9.93 23.42 38.59
C VAL A 41 -8.60 24.02 38.12
N HIS A 42 -8.63 24.70 36.97
CA HIS A 42 -8.35 26.14 36.93
C HIS A 42 -8.96 26.76 35.68
N THR A 43 -10.10 27.42 35.88
CA THR A 43 -10.54 28.58 35.08
C THR A 43 -9.41 29.60 35.03
N PHE A 44 -8.91 29.90 33.83
CA PHE A 44 -8.21 31.16 33.60
C PHE A 44 -8.91 31.95 32.50
N TRP A 45 -9.62 32.97 32.97
CA TRP A 45 -10.31 33.99 32.21
C TRP A 45 -9.28 35.04 31.81
N GLY A 46 -9.08 35.24 30.51
CA GLY A 46 -8.37 36.39 29.95
C GLY A 46 -8.93 36.63 28.55
N LYS A 47 -10.01 37.41 28.43
CA LYS A 47 -10.03 38.86 28.23
C LYS A 47 -9.23 39.29 26.99
N GLU A 48 -9.92 39.21 25.85
CA GLU A 48 -10.12 40.29 24.88
C GLU A 48 -9.12 41.45 24.88
N THR A 49 -8.41 41.61 23.76
CA THR A 49 -8.24 42.93 23.11
C THR A 49 -8.15 42.74 21.59
N ALA A 50 -9.16 43.26 20.90
CA ALA A 50 -9.10 43.59 19.48
C ALA A 50 -8.14 44.76 19.25
N GLY A 51 -7.47 44.75 18.09
CA GLY A 51 -6.68 45.87 17.60
C GLY A 51 -6.10 45.57 16.22
N PRO A 52 -6.53 46.27 15.16
CA PRO A 52 -6.05 46.04 13.79
C PRO A 52 -4.75 46.82 13.55
N SER A 53 -3.83 46.27 12.76
CA SER A 53 -2.74 47.06 12.19
C SER A 53 -2.60 46.76 10.71
N ALA A 54 -2.92 47.77 9.92
CA ALA A 54 -2.73 47.86 8.49
C ALA A 54 -1.40 48.57 8.18
N ASN A 55 -0.94 48.34 6.94
CA ASN A 55 -0.10 49.22 6.12
C ASN A 55 1.43 49.22 6.30
N GLN A 56 2.10 48.83 5.20
CA GLN A 56 3.15 49.53 4.42
C GLN A 56 4.22 48.53 3.95
N ALA A 57 4.27 48.16 2.67
CA ALA A 57 4.80 48.92 1.53
C ALA A 57 6.34 49.09 1.57
N GLU A 58 6.98 48.52 0.54
CA GLU A 58 8.40 48.54 0.18
C GLU A 58 8.92 49.99 -0.03
N PRO A 59 10.25 50.27 -0.08
CA PRO A 59 10.99 50.06 -1.33
C PRO A 59 12.55 49.88 -1.26
N ASN A 60 13.08 49.35 -2.37
CA ASN A 60 14.35 49.69 -3.07
C ASN A 60 15.75 49.41 -2.47
N GLY A 61 16.63 48.86 -3.33
CA GLY A 61 18.05 49.26 -3.35
C GLY A 61 19.12 48.29 -3.90
N ASN A 62 19.43 48.44 -5.20
CA ASN A 62 20.78 48.41 -5.81
C ASN A 62 21.65 47.12 -5.92
N ALA A 63 21.70 46.59 -7.15
CA ALA A 63 22.84 46.30 -8.06
C ALA A 63 24.26 45.88 -7.55
N GLN A 64 24.69 44.66 -7.98
CA GLN A 64 25.88 44.24 -8.81
C GLN A 64 27.33 44.72 -8.42
N PRO A 65 28.49 44.02 -8.69
CA PRO A 65 28.81 42.83 -9.51
C PRO A 65 29.63 41.68 -8.86
N SER A 66 29.77 40.58 -9.62
CA SER A 66 30.73 39.47 -9.50
C SER A 66 32.21 39.89 -9.51
N PRO A 67 33.10 38.96 -9.09
CA PRO A 67 34.09 38.49 -10.07
C PRO A 67 34.26 36.95 -10.12
N SER A 68 34.69 36.55 -11.31
CA SER A 68 35.10 35.24 -11.78
C SER A 68 36.33 34.69 -11.04
N GLY A 69 36.36 33.38 -10.79
CA GLY A 69 37.52 32.63 -10.30
C GLY A 69 37.38 31.16 -10.64
N ALA A 70 38.22 30.69 -11.57
CA ALA A 70 38.18 29.39 -12.20
C ALA A 70 38.95 28.30 -11.42
N ALA A 71 38.68 27.05 -11.84
CA ALA A 71 39.52 25.85 -11.78
C ALA A 71 39.37 24.92 -10.56
N GLY A 72 38.84 23.73 -10.85
CA GLY A 72 38.77 22.59 -9.94
C GLY A 72 37.92 21.46 -10.54
N GLN A 73 38.25 21.01 -11.75
CA GLN A 73 37.63 19.82 -12.35
C GLN A 73 38.16 18.57 -11.65
N THR A 74 37.29 17.88 -10.92
CA THR A 74 37.48 16.49 -10.53
C THR A 74 36.47 15.68 -11.34
N PRO A 75 36.89 14.68 -12.15
CA PRO A 75 35.93 13.86 -12.88
C PRO A 75 35.19 12.98 -11.88
N ALA A 76 33.89 13.24 -11.69
CA ALA A 76 33.00 12.34 -10.98
C ALA A 76 32.90 11.02 -11.76
N PRO A 77 32.96 9.85 -11.10
CA PRO A 77 32.79 8.59 -11.77
C PRO A 77 31.37 8.52 -12.34
N ASP A 78 31.33 8.23 -13.63
CA ASP A 78 30.16 7.91 -14.43
C ASP A 78 29.36 6.77 -13.75
N ARG A 79 28.39 7.14 -12.91
CA ARG A 79 27.37 6.21 -12.41
C ARG A 79 26.38 5.99 -13.53
N SER A 80 26.80 5.18 -14.48
CA SER A 80 25.92 4.50 -15.41
C SER A 80 24.91 3.71 -14.57
N ALA A 81 23.68 4.22 -14.50
CA ALA A 81 22.54 3.44 -14.03
C ALA A 81 22.47 2.18 -14.89
N ALA A 82 22.87 1.05 -14.32
CA ALA A 82 22.78 -0.24 -14.97
C ALA A 82 21.31 -0.65 -14.99
N VAL A 83 20.55 -0.12 -15.95
CA VAL A 83 19.25 -0.64 -16.34
C VAL A 83 19.51 -2.00 -16.98
N SER A 84 19.63 -3.02 -16.14
CA SER A 84 19.68 -4.42 -16.58
C SER A 84 18.27 -4.81 -17.02
N SER A 85 17.92 -4.42 -18.25
CA SER A 85 16.69 -4.85 -18.93
C SER A 85 16.85 -6.33 -19.25
N ASN A 86 16.44 -7.20 -18.33
CA ASN A 86 16.50 -8.63 -18.57
C ASN A 86 15.46 -8.99 -19.64
N GLU A 87 15.95 -9.61 -20.71
CA GLU A 87 15.23 -9.85 -21.96
C GLU A 87 13.95 -10.69 -21.75
N ASN A 88 12.93 -10.27 -22.48
CA ASN A 88 11.55 -10.75 -22.51
C ASN A 88 11.47 -12.25 -22.84
N THR A 89 11.63 -13.15 -21.86
CA THR A 89 11.16 -14.55 -22.03
C THR A 89 9.65 -14.57 -21.82
N GLU A 90 8.89 -14.74 -22.90
CA GLU A 90 7.44 -15.00 -22.87
C GLU A 90 7.15 -16.33 -22.18
N GLY A 91 7.09 -16.29 -20.84
CA GLY A 91 6.52 -17.36 -20.03
C GLY A 91 5.00 -17.16 -19.92
N PRO A 92 4.22 -18.24 -19.71
CA PRO A 92 2.78 -18.11 -19.53
C PRO A 92 2.47 -17.22 -18.32
N VAL A 93 1.83 -16.08 -18.58
CA VAL A 93 1.32 -15.18 -17.54
C VAL A 93 0.28 -15.96 -16.73
N LYS A 94 0.49 -16.13 -15.42
CA LYS A 94 -0.52 -16.73 -14.55
C LYS A 94 -1.76 -15.82 -14.54
N ALA A 95 -2.94 -16.44 -14.51
CA ALA A 95 -4.19 -15.70 -14.38
C ALA A 95 -4.15 -14.76 -13.16
N LYS A 96 -4.86 -13.63 -13.26
CA LYS A 96 -4.90 -12.59 -12.22
C LYS A 96 -5.19 -13.22 -10.84
N PRO A 97 -4.51 -12.77 -9.78
CA PRO A 97 -4.72 -13.30 -8.44
C PRO A 97 -6.17 -13.12 -8.01
N VAL A 98 -6.79 -14.20 -7.51
CA VAL A 98 -8.12 -14.15 -6.90
C VAL A 98 -7.93 -13.98 -5.40
N VAL A 99 -8.41 -12.85 -4.86
CA VAL A 99 -8.36 -12.58 -3.42
C VAL A 99 -9.49 -13.35 -2.73
N THR A 100 -9.14 -14.21 -1.78
CA THR A 100 -10.12 -14.90 -0.93
C THR A 100 -10.53 -14.01 0.24
N PRO A 101 -11.70 -14.24 0.88
CA PRO A 101 -12.13 -13.47 2.05
C PRO A 101 -11.10 -13.46 3.19
N GLU A 102 -10.39 -14.57 3.38
CA GLU A 102 -9.31 -14.74 4.37
C GLU A 102 -8.13 -13.79 4.13
N ASN A 103 -7.90 -13.44 2.85
CA ASN A 103 -6.79 -12.64 2.37
C ASN A 103 -7.20 -11.18 2.07
N THR A 104 -8.43 -10.81 2.44
CA THR A 104 -8.94 -9.43 2.36
C THR A 104 -8.25 -8.56 3.41
N TYR A 105 -8.01 -7.30 3.06
CA TYR A 105 -7.42 -6.34 3.97
C TYR A 105 -8.22 -6.20 5.27
N ARG A 106 -7.49 -6.24 6.37
CA ARG A 106 -7.96 -5.91 7.71
C ARG A 106 -6.89 -5.10 8.44
N VAL A 107 -7.30 -4.20 9.33
CA VAL A 107 -6.36 -3.37 10.09
C VAL A 107 -5.39 -4.21 10.94
N ASN A 108 -5.84 -5.36 11.45
CA ASN A 108 -5.02 -6.30 12.21
C ASN A 108 -4.24 -7.31 11.35
N ASN A 109 -4.50 -7.36 10.04
CA ASN A 109 -3.77 -8.17 9.07
C ASN A 109 -3.77 -7.45 7.71
N PRO A 110 -2.94 -6.40 7.56
CA PRO A 110 -2.95 -5.56 6.37
C PRO A 110 -2.38 -6.33 5.18
N THR A 111 -3.25 -6.59 4.19
CA THR A 111 -2.90 -7.27 2.94
C THR A 111 -3.25 -6.39 1.73
N LEU A 112 -2.52 -6.55 0.63
CA LEU A 112 -2.90 -5.97 -0.66
C LEU A 112 -2.74 -7.05 -1.74
N MET A 113 -3.80 -7.31 -2.52
CA MET A 113 -3.90 -8.47 -3.43
C MET A 113 -3.63 -9.82 -2.73
N GLY A 114 -3.92 -9.89 -1.43
CA GLY A 114 -3.74 -11.10 -0.62
C GLY A 114 -2.31 -11.42 -0.19
N VAL A 115 -1.36 -10.48 -0.32
CA VAL A 115 -0.01 -10.61 0.25
C VAL A 115 0.21 -9.58 1.37
N THR A 116 1.06 -9.92 2.34
CA THR A 116 1.44 -9.07 3.48
C THR A 116 2.90 -8.64 3.32
N LEU A 117 3.25 -7.45 3.80
CA LEU A 117 4.66 -7.04 3.82
C LEU A 117 5.49 -8.04 4.64
N GLY A 118 6.70 -8.33 4.19
CA GLY A 118 7.56 -9.37 4.75
C GLY A 118 7.36 -10.77 4.16
N THR A 119 6.34 -11.01 3.32
CA THR A 119 6.19 -12.29 2.61
C THR A 119 7.47 -12.60 1.81
N PRO A 120 8.00 -13.84 1.85
CA PRO A 120 9.18 -14.22 1.09
C PRO A 120 8.99 -13.99 -0.42
N LYS A 121 10.03 -13.51 -1.11
CA LYS A 121 10.02 -13.28 -2.56
C LYS A 121 9.46 -14.46 -3.35
N ASP A 122 9.94 -15.68 -3.07
CA ASP A 122 9.52 -16.87 -3.80
C ASP A 122 8.02 -17.15 -3.68
N GLU A 123 7.41 -16.87 -2.52
CA GLU A 123 5.96 -17.04 -2.31
C GLU A 123 5.17 -16.02 -3.14
N VAL A 124 5.61 -14.76 -3.17
CA VAL A 124 4.99 -13.71 -3.98
C VAL A 124 5.11 -14.00 -5.47
N LEU A 125 6.30 -14.40 -5.94
CA LEU A 125 6.52 -14.76 -7.34
C LEU A 125 5.74 -16.02 -7.74
N ASN A 126 5.57 -16.98 -6.82
CA ASN A 126 4.71 -18.13 -7.04
C ASN A 126 3.24 -17.73 -7.22
N LEU A 127 2.78 -16.70 -6.50
CA LEU A 127 1.41 -16.20 -6.61
C LEU A 127 1.19 -15.42 -7.91
N PHE A 128 2.07 -14.48 -8.23
CA PHE A 128 1.89 -13.54 -9.34
C PHE A 128 2.46 -14.03 -10.68
N GLY A 129 3.32 -15.04 -10.66
CA GLY A 129 3.99 -15.54 -11.85
C GLY A 129 5.15 -14.65 -12.29
N LYS A 130 5.42 -14.63 -13.59
CA LYS A 130 6.57 -13.89 -14.13
C LYS A 130 6.22 -12.41 -14.31
N ALA A 131 7.10 -11.53 -13.82
CA ALA A 131 7.02 -10.10 -14.07
C ALA A 131 7.37 -9.74 -15.53
N LYS A 132 6.78 -8.66 -16.02
CA LYS A 132 7.07 -8.06 -17.33
C LYS A 132 8.44 -7.41 -17.34
N ASN A 133 8.75 -6.62 -16.31
CA ASN A 133 10.03 -5.96 -16.13
C ASN A 133 10.55 -6.18 -14.70
N MET A 134 11.86 -6.01 -14.53
CA MET A 134 12.52 -6.00 -13.23
C MET A 134 13.65 -4.98 -13.25
N PHE A 135 13.79 -4.21 -12.18
CA PHE A 135 14.89 -3.27 -12.00
C PHE A 135 15.18 -3.05 -10.51
N VAL A 136 16.36 -2.53 -10.19
CA VAL A 136 16.75 -2.17 -8.82
C VAL A 136 16.62 -0.66 -8.66
N MET A 137 15.96 -0.23 -7.60
CA MET A 137 15.96 1.15 -7.13
C MET A 137 17.05 1.29 -6.06
N ASP A 138 18.11 2.02 -6.41
CA ASP A 138 19.27 2.21 -5.53
C ASP A 138 19.04 3.39 -4.59
N GLU A 139 18.68 3.07 -3.34
CA GLU A 139 18.71 3.99 -2.21
C GLU A 139 19.59 3.38 -1.11
N ASP A 140 20.90 3.22 -1.36
CA ASP A 140 21.82 2.61 -0.38
C ASP A 140 21.69 3.24 1.01
N PRO A 141 21.47 2.45 2.09
CA PRO A 141 21.57 0.98 2.21
C PRO A 141 20.24 0.20 2.06
N GLN A 142 19.19 0.79 1.51
CA GLN A 142 17.83 0.27 1.39
C GLN A 142 17.43 0.05 -0.08
N SER A 143 18.30 -0.60 -0.87
CA SER A 143 17.95 -0.92 -2.25
C SER A 143 16.75 -1.86 -2.34
N VAL A 144 15.89 -1.61 -3.32
CA VAL A 144 14.66 -2.37 -3.55
C VAL A 144 14.66 -2.91 -4.97
N THR A 145 14.48 -4.22 -5.13
CA THR A 145 14.26 -4.83 -6.44
C THR A 145 12.78 -4.79 -6.77
N VAL A 146 12.41 -4.06 -7.82
CA VAL A 146 11.03 -3.88 -8.27
C VAL A 146 10.70 -4.85 -9.39
N TYR A 147 9.55 -5.50 -9.29
CA TYR A 147 8.97 -6.38 -10.30
C TYR A 147 7.67 -5.76 -10.81
N GLU A 148 7.58 -5.46 -12.11
CA GLU A 148 6.41 -4.85 -12.73
C GLU A 148 5.59 -5.87 -13.52
N TYR A 149 4.26 -5.86 -13.36
CA TYR A 149 3.33 -6.77 -14.02
C TYR A 149 2.38 -6.04 -14.99
N GLY A 150 2.61 -4.75 -15.24
CA GLY A 150 1.75 -3.89 -16.05
C GLY A 150 0.65 -3.19 -15.23
N SER A 151 -0.22 -3.97 -14.59
CA SER A 151 -1.34 -3.43 -13.78
C SER A 151 -0.95 -3.13 -12.32
N PHE A 152 0.16 -3.69 -11.86
CA PHE A 152 0.68 -3.54 -10.51
C PHE A 152 2.20 -3.77 -10.48
N SER A 153 2.83 -3.42 -9.37
CA SER A 153 4.22 -3.71 -9.08
C SER A 153 4.41 -4.15 -7.62
N VAL A 154 5.49 -4.88 -7.38
CA VAL A 154 5.94 -5.26 -6.03
C VAL A 154 7.42 -4.97 -5.89
N GLY A 155 7.84 -4.53 -4.71
CA GLY A 155 9.25 -4.32 -4.37
C GLY A 155 9.71 -5.30 -3.31
N PHE A 156 10.93 -5.81 -3.46
CA PHE A 156 11.60 -6.64 -2.45
C PHE A 156 12.85 -5.95 -1.94
N ASN A 157 13.04 -5.95 -0.64
CA ASN A 157 14.27 -5.43 -0.03
C ASN A 157 15.45 -6.40 -0.22
N VAL A 158 16.63 -5.99 0.25
CA VAL A 158 17.88 -6.77 0.19
C VAL A 158 17.83 -8.14 0.88
N PHE A 159 16.81 -8.41 1.70
CA PHE A 159 16.58 -9.69 2.37
C PHE A 159 15.59 -10.59 1.63
N ASP A 160 15.22 -10.24 0.39
CA ASP A 160 14.20 -10.93 -0.40
C ASP A 160 12.84 -11.00 0.30
N ARG A 161 12.49 -9.93 1.01
CA ARG A 161 11.19 -9.76 1.69
C ARG A 161 10.38 -8.69 0.99
N LEU A 162 9.08 -8.94 0.85
CA LEU A 162 8.15 -7.99 0.24
C LEU A 162 8.15 -6.67 1.03
N GLU A 163 8.59 -5.60 0.38
CA GLU A 163 8.75 -4.28 0.96
C GLU A 163 7.55 -3.38 0.62
N PHE A 164 7.04 -3.47 -0.61
CA PHE A 164 5.82 -2.76 -1.00
C PHE A 164 5.03 -3.48 -2.08
N VAL A 165 3.76 -3.09 -2.18
CA VAL A 165 2.85 -3.47 -3.27
C VAL A 165 2.14 -2.22 -3.77
N GLN A 166 2.06 -2.03 -5.09
CA GLN A 166 1.36 -0.90 -5.71
C GLN A 166 0.46 -1.39 -6.84
N ILE A 167 -0.79 -0.91 -6.85
CA ILE A 167 -1.76 -1.17 -7.92
C ILE A 167 -2.05 0.15 -8.64
N GLN A 168 -2.04 0.11 -9.97
CA GLN A 168 -2.21 1.28 -10.83
C GLN A 168 -3.26 1.06 -11.93
N SER A 169 -4.06 -0.01 -11.83
CA SER A 169 -5.09 -0.33 -12.83
C SER A 169 -6.35 -0.91 -12.20
N ALA A 170 -7.52 -0.44 -12.65
CA ALA A 170 -8.84 -0.81 -12.12
C ALA A 170 -9.24 -2.27 -12.35
N ASP A 171 -8.51 -2.97 -13.22
CA ASP A 171 -8.75 -4.35 -13.60
C ASP A 171 -8.22 -5.39 -12.60
N ILE A 172 -7.61 -4.93 -11.51
CA ILE A 172 -7.10 -5.72 -10.39
C ILE A 172 -8.04 -5.58 -9.19
N ASP A 173 -8.32 -6.71 -8.53
CA ASP A 173 -8.95 -6.69 -7.22
C ASP A 173 -7.89 -6.45 -6.14
N PRO A 174 -7.93 -5.31 -5.42
CA PRO A 174 -6.94 -5.03 -4.40
C PRO A 174 -7.18 -5.85 -3.12
N GLY A 175 -8.33 -6.51 -2.97
CA GLY A 175 -8.70 -7.20 -1.73
C GLY A 175 -9.18 -6.23 -0.64
N LEU A 176 -9.76 -5.09 -1.02
CA LEU A 176 -10.19 -4.03 -0.11
C LEU A 176 -11.71 -4.01 0.07
N GLY A 177 -12.35 -5.17 0.20
CA GLY A 177 -13.79 -5.26 0.46
C GLY A 177 -14.68 -4.71 -0.66
N GLY A 178 -14.23 -4.81 -1.92
CA GLY A 178 -14.94 -4.30 -3.09
C GLY A 178 -14.48 -2.93 -3.56
N LEU A 179 -13.65 -2.22 -2.77
CA LEU A 179 -13.04 -0.97 -3.19
C LEU A 179 -12.06 -1.20 -4.37
N ARG A 180 -12.09 -0.33 -5.38
CA ARG A 180 -11.30 -0.37 -6.63
C ARG A 180 -10.88 1.03 -7.05
N LEU A 181 -9.94 1.09 -7.99
CA LEU A 181 -9.55 2.35 -8.63
C LEU A 181 -10.71 2.98 -9.40
N GLY A 182 -10.71 4.31 -9.45
CA GLY A 182 -11.79 5.13 -10.01
C GLY A 182 -12.95 5.40 -9.06
N GLN A 183 -13.05 4.70 -7.91
CA GLN A 183 -13.99 5.05 -6.86
C GLN A 183 -13.51 6.27 -6.06
N THR A 184 -14.42 6.89 -5.31
CA THR A 184 -14.16 8.16 -4.62
C THR A 184 -13.47 7.96 -3.27
N ALA A 185 -12.91 9.05 -2.73
CA ALA A 185 -12.40 9.11 -1.37
C ALA A 185 -13.46 8.76 -0.31
N ASP A 186 -14.73 9.10 -0.56
CA ASP A 186 -15.82 8.79 0.37
C ASP A 186 -16.21 7.31 0.29
N ASP A 187 -16.23 6.69 -0.89
CA ASP A 187 -16.39 5.23 -1.03
C ASP A 187 -15.31 4.47 -0.24
N ALA A 188 -14.06 4.97 -0.27
CA ALA A 188 -12.99 4.39 0.53
C ALA A 188 -13.24 4.54 2.04
N ALA A 189 -13.75 5.69 2.48
CA ALA A 189 -14.08 5.91 3.89
C ALA A 189 -15.22 5.00 4.37
N ASP A 190 -16.20 4.71 3.51
CA ASP A 190 -17.31 3.82 3.83
C ASP A 190 -16.86 2.35 3.95
N VAL A 191 -15.93 1.92 3.08
CA VAL A 191 -15.47 0.53 3.05
C VAL A 191 -14.36 0.26 4.07
N LEU A 192 -13.39 1.17 4.19
CA LEU A 192 -12.19 1.01 5.03
C LEU A 192 -12.30 1.71 6.39
N GLY A 193 -13.33 2.51 6.59
CA GLY A 193 -13.51 3.35 7.77
C GLY A 193 -12.79 4.69 7.67
N LYS A 194 -12.66 5.39 8.80
CA LYS A 194 -12.02 6.71 8.85
C LYS A 194 -10.51 6.61 8.58
N PRO A 195 -9.95 7.36 7.61
CA PRO A 195 -8.51 7.40 7.40
C PRO A 195 -7.79 8.12 8.54
N ASN A 196 -6.52 7.76 8.77
CA ASN A 196 -5.65 8.43 9.74
C ASN A 196 -5.17 9.80 9.23
N ASN A 197 -5.03 9.95 7.91
CA ASN A 197 -4.74 11.21 7.24
C ASN A 197 -5.57 11.31 5.96
N ARG A 198 -6.16 12.48 5.71
CA ARG A 198 -6.92 12.82 4.51
C ARG A 198 -6.47 14.20 4.03
N THR A 199 -6.01 14.26 2.80
CA THR A 199 -5.76 15.48 2.03
C THR A 199 -6.49 15.39 0.69
N ASP A 200 -6.44 16.44 -0.11
CA ASP A 200 -7.02 16.44 -1.47
C ASP A 200 -6.30 15.45 -2.41
N TYR A 201 -5.11 14.98 -2.03
CA TYR A 201 -4.25 14.13 -2.87
C TYR A 201 -4.09 12.72 -2.34
N VAL A 202 -4.28 12.47 -1.05
CA VAL A 202 -3.97 11.18 -0.43
C VAL A 202 -4.92 10.87 0.72
N LEU A 203 -5.41 9.63 0.77
CA LEU A 203 -5.89 8.99 2.00
C LEU A 203 -4.83 8.05 2.54
N ALA A 204 -4.58 8.08 3.85
CA ALA A 204 -3.68 7.13 4.50
C ALA A 204 -4.36 6.42 5.67
N TYR A 205 -4.29 5.10 5.66
CA TYR A 205 -4.76 4.20 6.71
C TYR A 205 -3.56 3.52 7.34
N LYS A 206 -3.33 3.79 8.62
CA LYS A 206 -2.26 3.18 9.41
C LYS A 206 -2.77 1.91 10.08
N ALA A 207 -2.03 0.83 9.90
CA ALA A 207 -2.10 -0.38 10.70
C ALA A 207 -0.78 -0.53 11.47
N GLN A 208 -0.65 -1.52 12.37
CA GLN A 208 0.47 -1.61 13.33
C GLN A 208 1.85 -1.31 12.71
N ASN A 209 2.22 -1.99 11.63
CA ASN A 209 3.52 -1.83 10.99
C ASN A 209 3.40 -1.45 9.51
N THR A 210 2.24 -0.99 9.05
CA THR A 210 2.01 -0.68 7.63
C THR A 210 1.19 0.58 7.45
N VAL A 211 1.30 1.18 6.28
CA VAL A 211 0.42 2.24 5.82
C VAL A 211 -0.14 1.87 4.44
N LEU A 212 -1.47 1.83 4.35
CA LEU A 212 -2.20 1.75 3.09
C LEU A 212 -2.46 3.19 2.62
N LYS A 213 -1.90 3.56 1.47
CA LYS A 213 -2.10 4.86 0.82
C LYS A 213 -3.00 4.70 -0.40
N LEU A 214 -3.98 5.59 -0.53
CA LEU A 214 -4.78 5.78 -1.72
C LEU A 214 -4.43 7.15 -2.29
N ASP A 215 -3.80 7.17 -3.47
CA ASP A 215 -3.51 8.42 -4.16
C ASP A 215 -4.77 8.87 -4.89
N LEU A 216 -5.14 10.13 -4.73
CA LEU A 216 -6.37 10.74 -5.26
C LEU A 216 -6.05 11.71 -6.39
N ASP A 217 -6.97 11.79 -7.34
CA ASP A 217 -7.09 12.91 -8.25
C ASP A 217 -7.72 14.11 -7.50
N PRO A 218 -7.06 15.27 -7.43
CA PRO A 218 -7.54 16.41 -6.65
C PRO A 218 -8.84 17.02 -7.19
N ASP A 219 -9.12 16.90 -8.49
CA ASP A 219 -10.25 17.55 -9.15
C ASP A 219 -11.57 16.82 -8.88
N ASN A 220 -11.52 15.49 -8.86
CA ASN A 220 -12.71 14.63 -8.74
C ASN A 220 -12.67 13.68 -7.53
N GLN A 221 -11.60 13.71 -6.73
CA GLN A 221 -11.40 12.87 -5.55
C GLN A 221 -11.49 11.36 -5.83
N THR A 222 -11.15 10.92 -7.05
CA THR A 222 -11.12 9.50 -7.42
C THR A 222 -9.76 8.86 -7.15
N ILE A 223 -9.77 7.58 -6.78
CA ILE A 223 -8.58 6.80 -6.45
C ILE A 223 -7.83 6.45 -7.74
N GLN A 224 -6.60 6.94 -7.86
CA GLN A 224 -5.70 6.73 -9.00
C GLN A 224 -4.64 5.66 -8.75
N SER A 225 -4.26 5.44 -7.49
CA SER A 225 -3.40 4.31 -7.14
C SER A 225 -3.61 3.84 -5.70
N ILE A 226 -3.25 2.59 -5.43
CA ILE A 226 -3.37 1.96 -4.11
C ILE A 226 -2.02 1.35 -3.77
N LYS A 227 -1.44 1.71 -2.62
CA LYS A 227 -0.10 1.28 -2.21
C LYS A 227 -0.07 0.82 -0.76
N LEU A 228 0.65 -0.26 -0.48
CA LEU A 228 0.93 -0.73 0.87
C LEU A 228 2.43 -0.65 1.15
N PHE A 229 2.80 0.07 2.21
CA PHE A 229 4.19 0.31 2.66
C PHE A 229 4.38 -0.04 4.13
N PRO A 230 5.62 -0.22 4.60
CA PRO A 230 5.91 -0.27 6.02
C PRO A 230 5.55 1.08 6.67
N ALA A 231 5.10 1.04 7.92
CA ALA A 231 4.91 2.27 8.70
C ALA A 231 6.28 2.83 9.10
N SER A 232 6.48 4.13 8.86
CA SER A 232 7.64 4.90 9.32
C SER A 232 7.54 5.30 10.78
#